data_AF-A0A1Q6R172-F1
#
_entry.id   AF-A0A1Q6R172-F1
#
_cell.length_a   1.000
_cell.length_b   1.000
_cell.length_c   1.000
_cell.angle_alpha   90.00
_cell.angle_beta   90.00
_cell.angle_gamma   90.00
#
_symmetry.space_group_name_H-M   'P 1'
#
loop_
_entity.id
_entity.type
_entity.pdbx_description
1 polymer ?
#
loop_
_entity_poly.entity_id
_entity_poly.type
_entity_poly.pdbx_seq_one_letter_code
_entity_poly.pdbx_strand_id
1 'polypeptide(L)'
;MVYLTMFTIHLEVVVYFLGTIIKDMDQEEQRYVREGFSSDEELSLYDMLFSENLSKQDIQKIKKVAVDLLEKVKAKITELDHWTDKQETKATIDNLIRDTLWAELPEPYDEVSISVYRQKIYEYVYTRYKDVAWQRSPPII
;
A
#
# COMPACT_ATOMS: atom_id res chain seq x y z
N MET A 1 31.64 31.35 3.57
CA MET A 1 30.35 31.04 4.24
C MET A 1 29.13 31.39 3.37
N VAL A 2 29.21 31.35 2.03
CA VAL A 2 28.05 31.66 1.13
C VAL A 2 27.52 30.40 0.44
N TYR A 3 28.37 29.40 0.20
CA TYR A 3 27.96 28.13 -0.41
C TYR A 3 27.19 27.21 0.55
N LEU A 4 27.44 27.29 1.86
CA LEU A 4 26.75 26.48 2.86
C LEU A 4 25.29 26.91 3.05
N THR A 5 25.00 28.22 2.91
CA THR A 5 23.64 28.76 3.00
C THR A 5 22.82 28.48 1.75
N MET A 6 23.40 28.54 0.53
CA MET A 6 22.70 28.14 -0.70
C MET A 6 22.35 26.64 -0.75
N PHE A 7 23.21 25.77 -0.23
CA PHE A 7 22.94 24.32 -0.19
C PHE A 7 21.80 23.96 0.78
N THR A 8 21.72 24.67 1.92
CA THR A 8 20.67 24.45 2.92
C THR A 8 19.30 24.90 2.42
N ILE A 9 19.21 26.04 1.73
CA ILE A 9 17.96 26.54 1.14
C ILE A 9 17.44 25.57 0.07
N HIS A 10 18.32 25.01 -0.76
CA HIS A 10 17.90 24.06 -1.80
C HIS A 10 17.35 22.75 -1.19
N LEU A 11 17.95 22.28 -0.08
CA LEU A 11 17.48 21.09 0.63
C LEU A 11 16.11 21.32 1.30
N GLU A 12 15.89 22.50 1.93
CA GLU A 12 14.61 22.85 2.54
C GLU A 12 13.48 22.97 1.51
N VAL A 13 13.78 23.54 0.33
CA VAL A 13 12.81 23.63 -0.78
C VAL A 13 12.45 22.25 -1.30
N VAL A 14 13.40 21.32 -1.40
CA VAL A 14 13.14 19.93 -1.82
C VAL A 14 12.30 19.18 -0.77
N VAL A 15 12.61 19.32 0.52
CA VAL A 15 11.83 18.70 1.60
C VAL A 15 10.43 19.27 1.68
N TYR A 16 10.27 20.59 1.47
CA TYR A 16 8.95 21.23 1.43
C TYR A 16 8.14 20.80 0.21
N PHE A 17 8.76 20.73 -0.97
CA PHE A 17 8.13 20.25 -2.21
C PHE A 17 7.67 18.78 -2.08
N LEU A 18 8.50 17.92 -1.47
CA LEU A 18 8.12 16.54 -1.15
C LEU A 18 6.98 16.48 -0.12
N GLY A 19 6.97 17.38 0.86
CA GLY A 19 5.91 17.48 1.88
C GLY A 19 4.58 18.02 1.34
N THR A 20 4.60 18.81 0.27
CA THR A 20 3.38 19.36 -0.38
C THR A 20 2.78 18.40 -1.40
N ILE A 21 3.60 17.61 -2.12
CA ILE A 21 3.10 16.57 -3.04
C ILE A 21 2.22 15.55 -2.30
N ILE A 22 2.53 15.24 -1.04
CA ILE A 22 1.72 14.32 -0.22
C ILE A 22 0.37 14.93 0.19
N LYS A 23 0.17 16.25 0.04
CA LYS A 23 -0.92 16.99 0.69
C LYS A 23 -2.00 17.50 -0.26
N ASP A 24 -1.78 17.45 -1.57
CA ASP A 24 -2.72 17.94 -2.60
C ASP A 24 -3.55 16.81 -3.22
N MET A 25 -4.05 15.90 -2.38
CA MET A 25 -5.31 15.23 -2.73
C MET A 25 -6.43 16.22 -2.42
N ASP A 26 -7.11 16.71 -3.46
CA ASP A 26 -8.26 17.59 -3.32
C ASP A 26 -9.24 17.01 -2.29
N GLN A 27 -9.69 17.83 -1.32
CA GLN A 27 -10.48 17.32 -0.20
C GLN A 27 -11.76 16.59 -0.65
N GLU A 28 -12.26 16.95 -1.83
CA GLU A 28 -13.42 16.32 -2.47
C GLU A 28 -13.10 14.91 -2.99
N GLU A 29 -11.92 14.71 -3.60
CA GLU A 29 -11.45 13.38 -4.00
C GLU A 29 -11.16 12.49 -2.79
N GLN A 30 -10.54 13.03 -1.73
CA GLN A 30 -10.37 12.28 -0.47
C GLN A 30 -11.70 11.84 0.15
N ARG A 31 -12.72 12.70 0.08
CA ARG A 31 -14.07 12.39 0.58
C ARG A 31 -14.73 11.30 -0.24
N TYR A 32 -14.67 11.39 -1.56
CA TYR A 32 -15.22 10.39 -2.48
C TYR A 32 -14.54 9.02 -2.35
N VAL A 33 -13.23 9.03 -2.12
CA VAL A 33 -12.43 7.82 -1.88
C VAL A 33 -12.87 7.16 -0.57
N ARG A 34 -12.92 7.93 0.54
CA ARG A 34 -13.34 7.42 1.87
C ARG A 34 -14.78 6.91 1.91
N GLU A 35 -15.70 7.52 1.17
CA GLU A 35 -17.12 7.12 1.18
C GLU A 35 -17.39 5.73 0.57
N GLY A 36 -16.42 5.06 -0.05
CA GLY A 36 -16.63 3.69 -0.57
C GLY A 36 -15.60 2.67 -0.13
N PHE A 37 -14.92 2.90 0.99
CA PHE A 37 -14.19 1.86 1.71
C PHE A 37 -14.96 1.45 2.95
N SER A 38 -15.01 0.15 3.22
CA SER A 38 -15.70 -0.41 4.38
C SER A 38 -14.80 -0.46 5.61
N SER A 39 -13.47 -0.38 5.42
CA SER A 39 -12.48 -0.45 6.48
C SER A 39 -11.29 0.47 6.26
N ASP A 40 -10.68 0.92 7.35
CA ASP A 40 -9.44 1.72 7.34
C ASP A 40 -8.27 0.97 6.66
N GLU A 41 -8.35 -0.36 6.60
CA GLU A 41 -7.37 -1.23 5.96
C GLU A 41 -7.42 -1.12 4.44
N GLU A 42 -8.62 -1.09 3.86
CA GLU A 42 -8.82 -0.85 2.44
C GLU A 42 -8.36 0.55 2.05
N LEU A 43 -8.67 1.55 2.89
CA LEU A 43 -8.22 2.93 2.68
C LEU A 43 -6.68 3.03 2.73
N SER A 44 -6.05 2.37 3.71
CA SER A 44 -4.58 2.35 3.82
C SER A 44 -3.94 1.70 2.59
N LEU A 45 -4.52 0.60 2.10
CA LEU A 45 -3.99 -0.11 0.93
C LEU A 45 -4.20 0.71 -0.35
N TYR A 46 -5.32 1.41 -0.46
CA TYR A 46 -5.56 2.37 -1.53
C TYR A 46 -4.56 3.51 -1.49
N ASP A 47 -4.35 4.15 -0.34
CA ASP A 47 -3.42 5.27 -0.19
C ASP A 47 -1.98 4.84 -0.57
N MET A 48 -1.63 3.58 -0.33
CA MET A 48 -0.34 3.03 -0.77
C MET A 48 -0.23 2.84 -2.27
N LEU A 49 -1.32 2.52 -2.96
CA LEU A 49 -1.36 2.33 -4.42
C LEU A 49 -1.63 3.61 -5.19
N PHE A 50 -2.24 4.60 -4.54
CA PHE A 50 -2.60 5.87 -5.12
C PHE A 50 -1.36 6.62 -5.66
N SER A 51 -1.57 7.28 -6.79
CA SER A 51 -0.57 8.11 -7.46
C SER A 51 -1.26 9.37 -7.98
N GLU A 52 -0.55 10.49 -7.97
CA GLU A 52 -1.05 11.79 -8.43
C GLU A 52 -1.38 11.83 -9.94
N ASN A 53 -0.86 10.89 -10.72
CA ASN A 53 -1.06 10.81 -12.17
C ASN A 53 -2.27 9.94 -12.58
N LEU A 54 -3.18 9.63 -11.66
CA LEU A 54 -4.32 8.75 -11.93
C LEU A 54 -5.53 9.50 -12.50
N SER A 55 -6.15 8.94 -13.53
CA SER A 55 -7.45 9.43 -14.00
C SER A 55 -8.58 8.98 -13.07
N LYS A 56 -9.77 9.60 -13.19
CA LYS A 56 -10.98 9.16 -12.46
C LYS A 56 -11.32 7.69 -12.68
N GLN A 57 -11.03 7.14 -13.85
CA GLN A 57 -11.23 5.72 -14.15
C GLN A 57 -10.18 4.85 -13.44
N ASP A 58 -8.93 5.32 -13.38
CA ASP A 58 -7.86 4.61 -12.68
C ASP A 58 -8.09 4.63 -11.18
N ILE A 59 -8.57 5.73 -10.59
CA ILE A 59 -8.97 5.82 -9.19
C ILE A 59 -10.01 4.74 -8.84
N GLN A 60 -11.04 4.55 -9.68
CA GLN A 60 -12.03 3.49 -9.48
C GLN A 60 -11.43 2.08 -9.59
N LYS A 61 -10.50 1.88 -10.52
CA LYS A 61 -9.76 0.60 -10.62
C LYS A 61 -8.92 0.36 -9.37
N ILE A 62 -8.07 1.30 -8.97
CA ILE A 62 -7.20 1.19 -7.79
C ILE A 62 -8.01 0.93 -6.53
N LYS A 63 -9.17 1.59 -6.38
CA LYS A 63 -10.12 1.31 -5.29
C LYS A 63 -10.55 -0.15 -5.27
N LYS A 64 -10.92 -0.71 -6.42
CA LYS A 64 -11.26 -2.12 -6.54
C LYS A 64 -10.05 -3.03 -6.27
N VAL A 65 -8.89 -2.71 -6.84
CA VAL A 65 -7.65 -3.47 -6.64
C VAL A 65 -7.31 -3.56 -5.15
N ALA A 66 -7.43 -2.45 -4.41
CA ALA A 66 -7.18 -2.43 -2.97
C ALA A 66 -8.11 -3.39 -2.23
N VAL A 67 -9.42 -3.32 -2.48
CA VAL A 67 -10.39 -4.22 -1.83
C VAL A 67 -10.11 -5.68 -2.20
N ASP A 68 -10.00 -5.98 -3.50
CA ASP A 68 -9.79 -7.34 -4.02
C ASP A 68 -8.46 -7.94 -3.52
N LEU A 69 -7.38 -7.16 -3.50
CA LEU A 69 -6.07 -7.61 -3.02
C LEU A 69 -6.13 -7.90 -1.51
N LEU A 70 -6.73 -7.00 -0.72
CA LEU A 70 -6.85 -7.18 0.72
C LEU A 70 -7.67 -8.43 1.06
N GLU A 71 -8.80 -8.64 0.39
CA GLU A 71 -9.63 -9.84 0.56
C GLU A 71 -8.87 -11.11 0.21
N LYS A 72 -8.20 -11.15 -0.95
CA LYS A 72 -7.40 -12.30 -1.39
C LYS A 72 -6.29 -12.62 -0.39
N VAL A 73 -5.57 -11.60 0.09
CA VAL A 73 -4.50 -11.74 1.07
C VAL A 73 -5.05 -12.25 2.41
N LYS A 74 -6.14 -11.68 2.93
CA LYS A 74 -6.78 -12.11 4.18
C LYS A 74 -7.29 -13.54 4.09
N ALA A 75 -7.91 -13.91 2.97
CA ALA A 75 -8.36 -15.28 2.73
C ALA A 75 -7.17 -16.26 2.73
N LYS A 76 -6.08 -15.91 2.05
CA LYS A 76 -4.88 -16.75 1.98
C LYS A 76 -4.15 -16.87 3.33
N ILE A 77 -4.05 -15.80 4.09
CA ILE A 77 -3.50 -15.80 5.45
C ILE A 77 -4.37 -16.63 6.39
N THR A 78 -5.70 -16.60 6.21
CA THR A 78 -6.63 -17.42 7.01
C THR A 78 -6.51 -18.92 6.69
N GLU A 79 -6.20 -19.26 5.44
CA GLU A 79 -5.91 -20.62 4.99
C GLU A 79 -4.53 -21.11 5.49
N LEU A 80 -3.54 -20.22 5.49
CA LEU A 80 -2.16 -20.50 5.88
C LEU A 80 -1.94 -20.11 7.36
N ASP A 81 -2.33 -21.00 8.27
CA ASP A 81 -1.97 -20.87 9.69
C ASP A 81 -0.43 -20.74 9.83
N HIS A 82 0.03 -19.67 10.48
CA HIS A 82 1.45 -19.29 10.58
C HIS A 82 2.16 -19.01 9.23
N TRP A 83 1.53 -18.23 8.34
CA TRP A 83 2.11 -17.87 7.04
C TRP A 83 3.51 -17.21 7.09
N THR A 84 3.93 -16.65 8.24
CA THR A 84 5.25 -16.03 8.45
C THR A 84 6.35 -17.03 8.83
N ASP A 85 6.04 -18.30 9.06
CA ASP A 85 7.02 -19.28 9.54
C ASP A 85 7.75 -19.96 8.39
N LYS A 86 7.02 -20.27 7.30
CA LYS A 86 7.59 -20.92 6.13
C LYS A 86 7.90 -19.93 5.02
N GLN A 87 9.01 -20.16 4.34
CA GLN A 87 9.37 -19.35 3.17
C GLN A 87 8.40 -19.59 2.01
N GLU A 88 7.85 -20.81 1.87
CA GLU A 88 6.84 -21.13 0.84
C GLU A 88 5.55 -20.31 1.01
N THR A 89 5.08 -20.14 2.25
CA THR A 89 3.86 -19.36 2.53
C THR A 89 4.10 -17.87 2.32
N LYS A 90 5.27 -17.35 2.71
CA LYS A 90 5.69 -15.97 2.36
C LYS A 90 5.73 -15.75 0.86
N ALA A 91 6.36 -16.66 0.12
CA ALA A 91 6.45 -16.60 -1.34
C ALA A 91 5.06 -16.67 -1.99
N THR A 92 4.12 -17.42 -1.40
CA THR A 92 2.73 -17.49 -1.89
C THR A 92 2.03 -16.13 -1.77
N ILE A 93 2.13 -15.46 -0.61
CA ILE A 93 1.55 -14.13 -0.41
C ILE A 93 2.24 -13.09 -1.30
N ASP A 94 3.56 -13.15 -1.40
CA ASP A 94 4.35 -12.24 -2.22
C ASP A 94 4.03 -12.39 -3.73
N ASN A 95 3.92 -13.61 -4.23
CA ASN A 95 3.47 -13.88 -5.60
C ASN A 95 2.02 -13.42 -5.82
N LEU A 96 1.13 -13.64 -4.85
CA LEU A 96 -0.27 -13.18 -4.93
C LEU A 96 -0.36 -11.65 -5.06
N ILE A 97 0.43 -10.91 -4.27
CA ILE A 97 0.51 -9.46 -4.36
C ILE A 97 1.04 -9.06 -5.74
N ARG A 98 2.16 -9.63 -6.18
CA ARG A 98 2.75 -9.34 -7.50
C ARG A 98 1.74 -9.57 -8.63
N ASP A 99 1.11 -10.73 -8.67
CA ASP A 99 0.24 -11.13 -9.78
C ASP A 99 -1.03 -10.29 -9.80
N THR A 100 -1.56 -9.92 -8.64
CA THR A 100 -2.71 -9.00 -8.54
C THR A 100 -2.35 -7.60 -8.99
N LEU A 101 -1.21 -7.07 -8.55
CA LEU A 101 -0.73 -5.75 -8.99
C LEU A 101 -0.46 -5.74 -10.48
N TRP A 102 0.16 -6.79 -11.03
CA TRP A 102 0.42 -6.90 -12.46
C TRP A 102 -0.87 -6.98 -13.29
N ALA A 103 -1.88 -7.69 -12.81
CA ALA A 103 -3.12 -7.90 -13.54
C ALA A 103 -4.08 -6.71 -13.45
N GLU A 104 -4.10 -6.02 -12.32
CA GLU A 104 -5.13 -5.02 -12.02
C GLU A 104 -4.64 -3.57 -11.96
N LEU A 105 -3.31 -3.33 -11.87
CA LEU A 105 -2.79 -1.97 -12.02
C LEU A 105 -2.93 -1.49 -13.47
N PRO A 106 -3.36 -0.23 -13.68
CA PRO A 106 -3.47 0.35 -15.01
C PRO A 106 -2.10 0.68 -15.61
N GLU A 107 -2.06 0.97 -16.93
CA GLU A 107 -0.84 1.32 -17.69
C GLU A 107 0.05 2.47 -17.17
N PRO A 108 -0.41 3.49 -16.42
CA PRO A 108 0.51 4.53 -15.92
C PRO A 108 1.52 4.02 -14.90
N TYR A 109 1.44 2.76 -14.47
CA TYR A 109 2.39 2.15 -13.55
C TYR A 109 3.49 1.41 -14.32
N ASP A 110 4.69 1.98 -14.33
CA ASP A 110 5.88 1.29 -14.84
C ASP A 110 6.26 0.08 -13.99
N GLU A 111 6.97 -0.88 -14.59
CA GLU A 111 7.44 -2.11 -13.95
C GLU A 111 8.24 -1.86 -12.66
N VAL A 112 9.00 -0.76 -12.63
CA VAL A 112 9.76 -0.31 -11.46
C VAL A 112 8.84 0.08 -10.32
N SER A 113 7.77 0.81 -10.63
CA SER A 113 6.75 1.23 -9.66
C SER A 113 6.03 0.01 -9.09
N ILE A 114 5.66 -0.97 -9.91
CA ILE A 114 5.04 -2.23 -9.47
C ILE A 114 5.91 -2.92 -8.41
N SER A 115 7.24 -2.98 -8.62
CA SER A 115 8.15 -3.58 -7.63
C SER A 115 8.16 -2.83 -6.30
N VAL A 116 8.12 -1.50 -6.33
CA VAL A 116 8.09 -0.65 -5.12
C VAL A 116 6.77 -0.84 -4.38
N TYR A 117 5.65 -0.80 -5.08
CA TYR A 117 4.32 -0.99 -4.49
C TYR A 117 4.15 -2.39 -3.92
N ARG A 118 4.59 -3.43 -4.64
CA ARG A 118 4.63 -4.81 -4.14
C ARG A 118 5.35 -4.89 -2.80
N GLN A 119 6.55 -4.31 -2.69
CA GLN A 119 7.33 -4.38 -1.47
C GLN A 119 6.66 -3.63 -0.32
N LYS A 120 6.13 -2.42 -0.57
CA LYS A 120 5.38 -1.65 0.43
C LYS A 120 4.16 -2.41 0.94
N ILE A 121 3.36 -2.98 0.04
CA ILE A 121 2.16 -3.74 0.38
C ILE A 121 2.53 -5.00 1.16
N TYR A 122 3.54 -5.74 0.69
CA TYR A 122 4.02 -6.92 1.39
C TYR A 122 4.47 -6.58 2.81
N GLU A 123 5.20 -5.48 3.00
CA GLU A 123 5.65 -5.04 4.31
C GLU A 123 4.51 -4.58 5.21
N TYR A 124 3.51 -3.89 4.66
CA TYR A 124 2.28 -3.56 5.37
C TYR A 124 1.53 -4.81 5.82
N VAL A 125 1.29 -5.75 4.90
CA VAL A 125 0.64 -7.03 5.20
C VAL A 125 1.43 -7.82 6.22
N TYR A 126 2.75 -7.89 6.09
CA TYR A 126 3.62 -8.55 7.04
C TYR A 126 3.50 -7.90 8.42
N THR A 127 3.64 -6.59 8.54
CA THR A 127 3.59 -5.90 9.83
C THR A 127 2.22 -5.99 10.49
N ARG A 128 1.16 -5.86 9.69
CA ARG A 128 -0.24 -5.88 10.17
C ARG A 128 -0.69 -7.30 10.51
N TYR A 129 -0.30 -8.28 9.72
CA TYR A 129 -0.79 -9.66 9.81
C TYR A 129 0.21 -10.68 10.40
N LYS A 130 1.44 -10.29 10.73
CA LYS A 130 2.36 -11.15 11.51
C LYS A 130 1.84 -11.43 12.91
N ASP A 131 1.14 -10.45 13.52
CA ASP A 131 0.71 -10.53 14.93
C ASP A 131 -0.67 -11.15 15.10
N VAL A 132 -1.50 -11.25 14.04
CA VAL A 132 -2.81 -11.92 14.14
C VAL A 132 -2.68 -13.41 14.37
N ALA A 133 -1.52 -14.00 14.04
CA ALA A 133 -1.19 -15.38 14.41
C ALA A 133 -1.11 -15.54 15.95
N TRP A 134 -0.73 -14.51 16.70
CA TRP A 134 -0.62 -14.56 18.16
C TRP A 134 -1.95 -14.36 18.90
N GLN A 135 -2.98 -13.78 18.26
CA GLN A 135 -4.30 -13.58 18.90
C GLN A 135 -5.19 -14.83 18.92
N ARG A 136 -4.79 -15.94 18.28
CA ARG A 136 -5.51 -17.22 18.33
C ARG A 136 -5.05 -18.19 19.42
N SER A 137 -4.01 -17.85 20.19
CA SER A 137 -3.68 -18.61 21.40
C SER A 137 -4.56 -18.11 22.56
N PRO A 138 -5.50 -18.92 23.08
CA PRO A 138 -6.18 -18.55 24.33
C PRO A 138 -5.11 -18.41 25.43
N PRO A 139 -5.30 -17.48 26.39
CA PRO A 139 -4.44 -17.44 27.56
C PRO A 139 -4.46 -18.82 28.21
N ILE A 140 -3.28 -19.42 28.38
CA ILE A 140 -3.13 -20.61 29.21
C ILE A 140 -3.48 -20.17 30.63
N ILE A 141 -4.70 -20.55 31.06
CA ILE A 141 -5.19 -20.38 32.43
C ILE A 141 -4.46 -21.39 33.33
#